data_AF-L1JRE7-F1
#
_entry.id   AF-L1JRE7-F1
#
_cell.length_a   1.000
_cell.length_b   1.000
_cell.length_c   1.000
_cell.angle_alpha   90.00
_cell.angle_beta   90.00
_cell.angle_gamma   90.00
#
_symmetry.space_group_name_H-M   'P 1'
#
loop_
_entity.id
_entity.type
_entity.pdbx_description
1 polymer ?
#
loop_
_entity_poly.entity_id
_entity_poly.type
_entity_poly.pdbx_seq_one_letter_code
_entity_poly.pdbx_strand_id
1 'polypeptide(L)'
;MMEFRPEFAVVMGTFDNVVSFIDPMYKRVETTVGIALPVIYNKILEEDVGKRLVYNVGTRPKPWELLPLFIPKHPLFQLWLCLFMDFVIGNATYLLPFIGEGFDLIWGPVQAVLMGAMFDKVEPNAKWFGLLEEVLPMTDVIPSASLTWLKCHPEYYSKYLTAAKELKEKKKKA
;
A
#
# COMPACT_ATOMS: atom_id res chain seq x y z
N MET A 1 23.20 -64.38 23.96
CA MET A 1 22.21 -63.30 23.78
C MET A 1 22.87 -62.01 24.24
N MET A 2 22.92 -60.96 23.42
CA MET A 2 23.48 -59.65 23.86
C MET A 2 22.42 -58.96 24.72
N GLU A 3 22.72 -58.74 26.00
CA GLU A 3 21.87 -57.94 26.89
C GLU A 3 22.03 -56.45 26.57
N PHE A 4 20.90 -55.78 26.35
CA PHE A 4 20.85 -54.35 26.10
C PHE A 4 21.26 -53.61 27.37
N ARG A 5 22.33 -52.81 27.28
CA ARG A 5 22.93 -52.11 28.42
C ARG A 5 21.96 -50.99 28.89
N PRO A 6 21.52 -50.99 30.16
CA PRO A 6 20.44 -50.13 30.65
C PRO A 6 20.75 -48.62 30.53
N GLU A 7 22.03 -48.23 30.53
CA GLU A 7 22.46 -46.85 30.31
C GLU A 7 22.03 -46.28 28.94
N PHE A 8 21.91 -47.10 27.89
CA PHE A 8 21.43 -46.61 26.58
C PHE A 8 19.92 -46.35 26.58
N ALA A 9 19.14 -47.04 27.41
CA ALA A 9 17.71 -46.78 27.52
C ALA A 9 17.43 -45.38 28.10
N VAL A 10 18.28 -44.91 29.01
CA VAL A 10 18.18 -43.55 29.59
C VAL A 10 18.50 -42.49 28.53
N VAL A 11 19.53 -42.71 27.72
CA VAL A 11 19.91 -41.79 26.63
C VAL A 11 18.81 -41.73 25.56
N MET A 12 18.25 -42.88 25.15
CA MET A 12 17.17 -42.94 24.18
C MET A 12 15.88 -42.30 24.71
N GLY A 13 15.50 -42.56 25.96
CA GLY A 13 14.35 -41.90 26.59
C GLY A 13 14.51 -40.39 26.74
N THR A 14 15.74 -39.91 26.95
CA THR A 14 16.04 -38.46 26.94
C THR A 14 15.86 -37.87 25.54
N PHE A 15 16.29 -38.58 24.50
CA PHE A 15 16.06 -38.19 23.11
C PHE A 15 14.57 -38.15 22.74
N ASP A 16 13.81 -39.17 23.13
CA ASP A 16 12.36 -39.23 22.85
C ASP A 16 11.59 -38.10 23.54
N ASN A 17 12.01 -37.71 24.75
CA ASN A 17 11.45 -36.56 25.47
C ASN A 17 11.77 -35.23 24.78
N VAL A 18 12.97 -35.07 24.23
CA VAL A 18 13.36 -33.87 23.47
C VAL A 18 12.58 -33.78 22.16
N VAL A 19 12.47 -34.90 21.42
CA VAL A 19 11.73 -34.95 20.16
C VAL A 19 10.25 -34.67 20.39
N SER A 20 9.60 -35.35 21.35
CA SER A 20 8.18 -35.11 21.65
C SER A 20 7.87 -33.70 22.16
N PHE A 21 8.85 -33.00 22.72
CA PHE A 21 8.73 -31.59 23.08
C PHE A 21 8.84 -30.65 21.87
N ILE A 22 9.76 -30.92 20.94
CA ILE A 22 10.02 -30.07 19.76
C ILE A 22 8.98 -30.31 18.64
N ASP A 23 8.56 -31.56 18.43
CA ASP A 23 7.68 -31.98 17.34
C ASP A 23 6.35 -31.19 17.25
N PRO A 24 5.61 -30.94 18.36
CA PRO A 24 4.41 -30.11 18.30
C PRO A 24 4.71 -28.64 17.98
N MET A 25 5.87 -28.11 18.40
CA MET A 25 6.30 -26.76 17.99
C MET A 25 6.64 -26.71 16.50
N TYR A 26 7.40 -27.69 16.01
CA TYR A 26 7.74 -27.81 14.59
C TYR A 26 6.47 -27.87 13.73
N LYS A 27 5.52 -28.74 14.09
CA LYS A 27 4.24 -28.89 13.38
C LYS A 27 3.39 -27.61 13.42
N ARG A 28 3.40 -26.87 14.54
CA ARG A 28 2.69 -25.58 14.65
C ARG A 28 3.35 -24.51 13.79
N VAL A 29 4.68 -24.44 13.75
CA VAL A 29 5.42 -23.52 12.87
C VAL A 29 5.16 -23.88 11.41
N GLU A 30 5.31 -25.15 11.02
CA GLU A 30 5.04 -25.62 9.65
C GLU A 30 3.59 -25.36 9.23
N THR A 31 2.61 -25.57 10.11
CA THR A 31 1.19 -25.27 9.82
C THR A 31 0.97 -23.76 9.65
N THR A 32 1.53 -22.94 10.55
CA THR A 32 1.37 -21.48 10.49
C THR A 32 2.04 -20.91 9.25
N VAL A 33 3.26 -21.36 8.96
CA VAL A 33 4.05 -20.98 7.79
C VAL A 33 3.38 -21.49 6.51
N GLY A 34 2.88 -22.73 6.50
CA GLY A 34 2.16 -23.32 5.38
C GLY A 34 0.83 -22.65 5.06
N ILE A 35 0.17 -22.03 6.05
CA ILE A 35 -1.04 -21.21 5.83
C ILE A 35 -0.65 -19.78 5.39
N ALA A 36 0.35 -19.17 6.02
CA ALA A 36 0.70 -17.77 5.80
C ALA A 36 1.45 -17.54 4.47
N LEU A 37 2.38 -18.44 4.10
CA LEU A 37 3.19 -18.31 2.89
C LEU A 37 2.34 -18.19 1.63
N PRO A 38 1.35 -19.05 1.37
CA PRO A 38 0.50 -18.92 0.18
C PRO A 38 -0.29 -17.61 0.15
N VAL A 39 -0.79 -17.14 1.30
CA VAL A 39 -1.54 -15.87 1.39
C VAL A 39 -0.64 -14.68 1.04
N ILE A 40 0.56 -14.63 1.62
CA ILE A 40 1.54 -13.57 1.35
C ILE A 40 2.04 -13.67 -0.09
N TYR A 41 2.32 -14.88 -0.58
CA TYR A 41 2.80 -15.13 -1.93
C TYR A 41 1.78 -14.66 -2.98
N ASN A 42 0.52 -15.06 -2.83
CA ASN A 42 -0.55 -14.65 -3.74
C ASN A 42 -0.75 -13.13 -3.70
N LYS A 43 -0.72 -12.52 -2.52
CA LYS A 43 -0.82 -11.06 -2.37
C LYS A 43 0.36 -10.31 -3.02
N ILE A 44 1.58 -10.85 -2.96
CA ILE A 44 2.73 -10.27 -3.66
C ILE A 44 2.55 -10.41 -5.17
N LEU A 45 2.10 -11.58 -5.65
CA LEU A 45 1.91 -11.84 -7.08
C LEU A 45 0.73 -11.11 -7.71
N GLU A 46 -0.20 -10.56 -6.92
CA GLU A 46 -1.23 -9.65 -7.42
C GLU A 46 -0.63 -8.36 -7.99
N GLU A 47 0.54 -7.94 -7.50
CA GLU A 47 1.25 -6.78 -8.05
C GLU A 47 2.17 -7.16 -9.21
N ASP A 48 2.15 -6.35 -10.26
CA ASP A 48 3.11 -6.46 -11.37
C ASP A 48 4.56 -6.32 -10.87
N VAL A 49 4.77 -5.50 -9.85
CA VAL A 49 6.07 -5.33 -9.17
C VAL A 49 6.47 -6.62 -8.44
N GLY A 50 5.53 -7.28 -7.75
CA GLY A 50 5.80 -8.53 -7.06
C GLY A 50 6.08 -9.68 -8.02
N LYS A 51 5.41 -9.71 -9.18
CA LYS A 51 5.76 -10.64 -10.27
C LYS A 51 7.19 -10.42 -10.77
N ARG A 52 7.64 -9.17 -10.93
CA ARG A 52 9.02 -8.82 -11.33
C ARG A 52 10.07 -9.15 -10.25
N LEU A 53 9.64 -9.30 -9.00
CA LEU A 53 10.52 -9.67 -7.88
C LEU A 53 10.67 -11.20 -7.77
N VAL A 54 9.55 -11.92 -7.90
CA VAL A 54 9.50 -13.39 -7.79
C VAL A 54 9.94 -14.08 -9.08
N TYR A 55 9.52 -13.54 -10.22
CA TYR A 55 9.82 -14.08 -11.54
C TYR A 55 10.75 -13.15 -12.32
N ASN A 56 11.52 -13.72 -13.25
CA ASN A 56 12.39 -12.95 -14.14
C ASN A 56 11.60 -12.38 -15.32
N VAL A 57 10.58 -11.56 -15.02
CA VAL A 57 9.77 -10.84 -16.00
C VAL A 57 10.26 -9.40 -16.07
N GLY A 58 10.92 -9.00 -17.16
CA GLY A 58 11.39 -7.63 -17.37
C GLY A 58 12.53 -7.19 -16.44
N THR A 59 12.67 -5.88 -16.23
CA THR A 59 13.71 -5.30 -15.38
C THR A 59 13.38 -5.49 -13.90
N ARG A 60 14.39 -5.65 -13.04
CA ARG A 60 14.15 -5.73 -11.59
C ARG A 60 13.59 -4.40 -11.05
N PRO A 61 12.60 -4.44 -10.16
CA PRO A 61 12.02 -3.23 -9.60
C PRO A 61 13.05 -2.52 -8.71
N LYS A 62 13.02 -1.20 -8.75
CA LYS A 62 13.83 -0.34 -7.89
C LYS A 62 13.18 -0.24 -6.50
N PRO A 63 13.93 0.14 -5.44
CA PRO A 63 13.38 0.16 -4.07
C PRO A 63 12.08 0.97 -3.92
N TRP A 64 11.96 2.10 -4.61
CA TRP A 64 10.75 2.94 -4.60
C TRP A 64 9.59 2.37 -5.41
N GLU A 65 9.84 1.48 -6.37
CA GLU A 65 8.78 0.77 -7.10
C GLU A 65 8.11 -0.31 -6.23
N LEU A 66 8.70 -0.66 -5.08
CA LEU A 66 8.14 -1.62 -4.13
C LEU A 66 7.07 -1.03 -3.21
N LEU A 67 6.92 0.30 -3.18
CA LEU A 67 5.95 0.98 -2.31
C LEU A 67 4.49 0.51 -2.48
N PRO A 68 3.98 0.22 -3.70
CA PRO A 68 2.63 -0.29 -3.89
C PRO A 68 2.36 -1.62 -3.15
N LEU A 69 3.41 -2.38 -2.83
CA LEU A 69 3.27 -3.64 -2.08
C LEU A 69 2.85 -3.42 -0.62
N PHE A 70 3.23 -2.26 -0.06
CA PHE A 70 2.97 -1.92 1.34
C PHE A 70 1.78 -0.97 1.52
N ILE A 71 1.37 -0.28 0.46
CA ILE A 71 0.23 0.66 0.50
C ILE A 71 -1.09 -0.13 0.40
N PRO A 72 -2.01 0.00 1.36
CA PRO A 72 -3.30 -0.65 1.26
C PRO A 72 -4.13 -0.02 0.14
N LYS A 73 -4.65 -0.87 -0.76
CA LYS A 73 -5.45 -0.47 -1.93
C LYS A 73 -6.91 -0.15 -1.63
N HIS A 74 -7.32 -0.17 -0.37
CA HIS A 74 -8.70 0.09 -0.02
C HIS A 74 -9.06 1.54 -0.40
N PRO A 75 -10.11 1.80 -1.20
CA PRO A 75 -10.39 3.14 -1.74
C PRO A 75 -10.53 4.22 -0.65
N LEU A 76 -11.17 3.88 0.47
CA LEU A 76 -11.27 4.81 1.61
C LEU A 76 -9.91 5.16 2.23
N PHE A 77 -8.98 4.21 2.29
CA PHE A 77 -7.65 4.47 2.83
C PHE A 77 -6.84 5.36 1.88
N GLN A 78 -6.95 5.11 0.58
CA GLN A 78 -6.36 5.99 -0.45
C GLN A 78 -6.94 7.40 -0.38
N LEU A 79 -8.24 7.56 -0.14
CA LEU A 79 -8.86 8.87 0.06
C LEU A 79 -8.30 9.57 1.30
N TRP A 80 -8.18 8.86 2.42
CA TRP A 80 -7.57 9.40 3.63
C TRP A 80 -6.13 9.85 3.42
N LEU A 81 -5.33 9.08 2.66
CA LEU A 81 -3.98 9.50 2.29
C LEU A 81 -4.00 10.75 1.40
N CYS A 82 -4.88 10.83 0.41
CA CYS A 82 -5.01 12.00 -0.45
C CYS A 82 -5.39 13.26 0.34
N LEU A 83 -6.39 13.13 1.22
CA LEU A 83 -6.79 14.21 2.12
C LEU A 83 -5.66 14.61 3.06
N PHE A 84 -4.88 13.66 3.58
CA PHE A 84 -3.74 13.96 4.43
C PHE A 84 -2.66 14.73 3.67
N MET A 85 -2.32 14.30 2.45
CA MET A 85 -1.36 15.00 1.58
C MET A 85 -1.81 16.44 1.29
N ASP A 86 -3.05 16.62 0.83
CA ASP A 86 -3.59 17.94 0.46
C ASP A 86 -3.81 18.87 1.69
N PHE A 87 -4.30 18.35 2.83
CA PHE A 87 -4.69 19.20 3.96
C PHE A 87 -3.60 19.42 5.00
N VAL A 88 -2.77 18.42 5.29
CA VAL A 88 -1.78 18.53 6.37
C VAL A 88 -0.50 19.19 5.88
N ILE A 89 -0.22 19.14 4.57
CA ILE A 89 1.08 19.58 4.05
C ILE A 89 0.90 20.75 3.09
N GLY A 90 0.01 20.68 2.09
CA GLY A 90 -0.19 21.82 1.17
C GLY A 90 -0.77 23.08 1.83
N ASN A 91 -1.62 22.92 2.85
CA ASN A 91 -2.16 24.06 3.60
C ASN A 91 -1.34 24.49 4.83
N ALA A 92 -0.39 23.68 5.29
CA ALA A 92 0.47 24.06 6.42
C ALA A 92 1.45 25.17 6.07
N THR A 93 1.75 25.34 4.77
CA THR A 93 2.63 26.40 4.24
C THR A 93 2.07 27.81 4.46
N TYR A 94 0.74 27.98 4.61
CA TYR A 94 0.14 29.28 4.96
C TYR A 94 0.38 29.71 6.41
N LEU A 95 0.78 28.80 7.31
CA LEU A 95 1.04 29.11 8.71
C LEU A 95 2.44 29.70 8.92
N LEU A 96 3.41 29.36 8.05
CA LEU A 96 4.79 29.84 8.07
C LEU A 96 5.32 30.06 6.62
N PRO A 97 5.01 31.20 5.99
CA PRO A 97 5.20 31.47 4.54
C PRO A 97 6.66 31.52 4.03
N PHE A 98 7.63 31.08 4.82
CA PHE A 98 9.05 30.97 4.43
C PHE A 98 9.68 29.61 4.74
N ILE A 99 9.14 28.90 5.73
CA ILE A 99 9.62 27.55 6.13
C ILE A 99 8.83 26.48 5.38
N GLY A 100 7.54 26.71 5.13
CA GLY A 100 6.68 25.82 4.35
C GLY A 100 7.19 25.66 2.90
N GLU A 101 7.46 26.76 2.20
CA GLU A 101 7.95 26.72 0.80
C GLU A 101 9.27 25.93 0.64
N GLY A 102 10.13 25.94 1.67
CA GLY A 102 11.35 25.13 1.68
C GLY A 102 11.10 23.64 1.92
N PHE A 103 10.02 23.31 2.63
CA PHE A 103 9.58 21.93 2.85
C PHE A 103 8.96 21.34 1.58
N ASP A 104 8.27 22.14 0.79
CA ASP A 104 7.60 21.74 -0.47
C ASP A 104 8.61 21.22 -1.52
N LEU A 105 9.86 21.69 -1.50
CA LEU A 105 10.95 21.15 -2.34
C LEU A 105 11.31 19.69 -2.03
N ILE A 106 11.15 19.26 -0.78
CA ILE A 106 11.39 17.89 -0.35
C ILE A 106 10.09 17.08 -0.45
N TRP A 107 8.98 17.70 -0.06
CA TRP A 107 7.68 17.06 -0.02
C TRP A 107 7.10 16.78 -1.39
N GLY A 108 7.19 17.71 -2.35
CA GLY A 108 6.70 17.52 -3.71
C GLY A 108 7.20 16.22 -4.36
N PRO A 109 8.52 15.92 -4.36
CA PRO A 109 9.04 14.64 -4.84
C PRO A 109 8.50 13.43 -4.08
N VAL A 110 8.32 13.53 -2.75
CA VAL A 110 7.75 12.45 -1.92
C VAL A 110 6.29 12.21 -2.29
N GLN A 111 5.50 13.27 -2.41
CA GLN A 111 4.11 13.23 -2.85
C GLN A 111 3.98 12.64 -4.24
N ALA A 112 4.85 13.02 -5.20
CA ALA A 112 4.86 12.44 -6.53
C ALA A 112 5.13 10.91 -6.51
N VAL A 113 6.02 10.45 -5.64
CA VAL A 113 6.30 9.02 -5.45
C VAL A 113 5.10 8.29 -4.85
N LEU A 114 4.43 8.88 -3.85
CA LEU A 114 3.23 8.31 -3.23
C LEU A 114 2.05 8.25 -4.21
N MET A 115 1.81 9.33 -4.94
CA MET A 115 0.79 9.43 -5.99
C MET A 115 1.05 8.43 -7.12
N GLY A 116 2.32 8.27 -7.51
CA GLY A 116 2.73 7.22 -8.45
C GLY A 116 2.45 5.82 -7.89
N ALA A 117 2.79 5.57 -6.62
CA ALA A 117 2.54 4.25 -6.03
C ALA A 117 1.05 3.89 -5.95
N MET A 118 0.17 4.89 -5.83
CA MET A 118 -1.28 4.69 -5.71
C MET A 118 -2.03 4.68 -7.05
N PHE A 119 -1.72 5.62 -7.94
CA PHE A 119 -2.55 5.90 -9.12
C PHE A 119 -1.84 5.73 -10.47
N ASP A 120 -0.56 5.35 -10.53
CA ASP A 120 0.19 5.28 -11.80
C ASP A 120 -0.41 4.30 -12.82
N LYS A 121 -1.22 3.32 -12.38
CA LYS A 121 -1.95 2.41 -13.27
C LYS A 121 -3.19 3.04 -13.92
N VAL A 122 -3.79 4.04 -13.28
CA VAL A 122 -5.07 4.65 -13.69
C VAL A 122 -4.84 6.05 -14.26
N GLU A 123 -4.02 6.87 -13.61
CA GLU A 123 -3.70 8.23 -14.02
C GLU A 123 -2.19 8.54 -13.81
N PRO A 124 -1.31 8.12 -14.75
CA PRO A 124 0.14 8.30 -14.64
C PRO A 124 0.58 9.77 -14.56
N ASN A 125 -0.24 10.69 -15.07
CA ASN A 125 0.09 12.11 -15.12
C ASN A 125 -0.16 12.83 -13.80
N ALA A 126 -1.00 12.27 -12.91
CA ALA A 126 -1.39 12.92 -11.67
C ALA A 126 -0.19 13.25 -10.77
N LYS A 127 0.84 12.40 -10.76
CA LYS A 127 2.07 12.63 -9.99
C LYS A 127 2.86 13.85 -10.46
N TRP A 128 2.84 14.14 -11.75
CA TRP A 128 3.54 15.29 -12.32
C TRP A 128 2.76 16.57 -12.09
N PHE A 129 1.43 16.53 -12.20
CA PHE A 129 0.58 17.67 -11.86
C PHE A 129 0.71 18.03 -10.38
N GLY A 130 0.61 17.05 -9.47
CA GLY A 130 0.82 17.29 -8.04
C GLY A 130 2.23 17.78 -7.71
N LEU A 131 3.28 17.25 -8.37
CA LEU A 131 4.65 17.76 -8.18
C LEU A 131 4.79 19.22 -8.61
N LEU A 132 4.19 19.59 -9.74
CA LEU A 132 4.27 20.95 -10.27
C LEU A 132 3.55 21.95 -9.37
N GLU A 133 2.42 21.55 -8.79
CA GLU A 133 1.66 22.41 -7.87
C GLU A 133 2.39 22.67 -6.55
N GLU A 134 3.14 21.69 -6.04
CA GLU A 134 3.96 21.80 -4.82
C GLU A 134 5.25 22.61 -5.07
N VAL A 135 5.88 22.45 -6.24
CA VAL A 135 7.11 23.19 -6.59
C VAL A 135 6.82 24.66 -6.92
N LEU A 136 5.59 24.97 -7.36
CA LEU A 136 5.18 26.33 -7.67
C LEU A 136 4.50 26.96 -6.44
N PRO A 137 5.14 27.95 -5.78
CA PRO A 137 4.51 28.62 -4.66
C PRO A 137 3.20 29.28 -5.13
N MET A 138 2.19 29.29 -4.25
CA MET A 138 0.84 29.85 -4.48
C MET A 138 -0.13 29.02 -5.35
N THR A 139 0.30 27.91 -5.97
CA THR A 139 -0.63 27.02 -6.70
C THR A 139 -1.26 25.91 -5.85
N ASP A 140 -0.78 25.78 -4.61
CA ASP A 140 -1.12 24.72 -3.63
C ASP A 140 -2.53 24.85 -3.00
N VAL A 141 -3.44 25.58 -3.66
CA VAL A 141 -4.84 25.74 -3.25
C VAL A 141 -5.70 24.60 -3.81
N ILE A 142 -5.23 23.93 -4.86
CA ILE A 142 -5.99 22.91 -5.58
C ILE A 142 -5.70 21.55 -4.94
N PRO A 143 -6.71 20.84 -4.38
CA PRO A 143 -6.50 19.54 -3.77
C PRO A 143 -6.35 18.45 -4.84
N SER A 144 -5.20 18.43 -5.52
CA SER A 144 -4.95 17.59 -6.68
C SER A 144 -4.89 16.10 -6.37
N ALA A 145 -4.44 15.70 -5.17
CA ALA A 145 -4.49 14.29 -4.77
C ALA A 145 -5.94 13.81 -4.63
N SER A 146 -6.78 14.62 -3.96
CA SER A 146 -8.21 14.32 -3.77
C SER A 146 -8.98 14.32 -5.10
N LEU A 147 -8.65 15.23 -6.03
CA LEU A 147 -9.22 15.25 -7.38
C LEU A 147 -8.83 14.02 -8.19
N THR A 148 -7.57 13.59 -8.08
CA THR A 148 -7.09 12.37 -8.72
C THR A 148 -7.84 11.15 -8.20
N TRP A 149 -8.07 11.08 -6.87
CA TRP A 149 -8.85 9.99 -6.27
C TRP A 149 -10.27 9.95 -6.82
N LEU A 150 -10.96 11.10 -6.90
CA LEU A 150 -12.29 11.18 -7.49
C LEU A 150 -12.27 10.67 -8.94
N LYS A 151 -11.30 11.08 -9.75
CA LYS A 151 -11.19 10.59 -11.13
C LYS A 151 -11.00 9.07 -11.22
N CYS A 152 -10.26 8.48 -10.29
CA CYS A 152 -9.97 7.04 -10.28
C CYS A 152 -11.11 6.18 -9.73
N HIS A 153 -12.05 6.75 -8.97
CA HIS A 153 -13.11 6.02 -8.27
C HIS A 153 -14.55 6.51 -8.59
N PRO A 154 -14.95 6.54 -9.88
CA PRO A 154 -16.27 7.02 -10.31
C PRO A 154 -17.45 6.22 -9.73
N GLU A 155 -17.24 4.94 -9.41
CA GLU A 155 -18.25 4.04 -8.86
C GLU A 155 -18.87 4.55 -7.56
N TYR A 156 -18.10 5.28 -6.73
CA TYR A 156 -18.56 5.77 -5.43
C TYR A 156 -19.51 6.96 -5.52
N TYR A 157 -19.43 7.76 -6.58
CA TYR A 157 -20.24 8.99 -6.70
C TYR A 157 -21.15 9.06 -7.95
N SER A 158 -21.03 8.12 -8.88
CA SER A 158 -21.84 8.05 -10.11
C SER A 158 -23.35 8.05 -9.86
N LYS A 159 -23.82 7.35 -8.81
CA LYS A 159 -25.23 7.31 -8.41
C LYS A 159 -25.75 8.70 -8.02
N TYR A 160 -24.96 9.45 -7.25
CA TYR A 160 -25.32 10.80 -6.82
C TYR A 160 -25.28 11.80 -7.97
N LEU A 161 -24.33 11.66 -8.90
CA LEU A 161 -24.29 12.49 -10.11
C LEU A 161 -25.51 12.28 -11.00
N THR A 162 -25.95 11.03 -11.15
CA THR A 162 -27.14 10.70 -11.93
C THR A 162 -28.39 11.31 -11.29
N ALA A 163 -28.56 11.13 -9.99
CA ALA A 163 -29.65 11.75 -9.23
C ALA A 163 -29.63 13.29 -9.33
N ALA A 164 -28.45 13.92 -9.24
CA ALA A 164 -28.30 15.37 -9.37
C ALA A 164 -28.69 15.88 -10.77
N LYS A 165 -28.31 15.15 -11.83
CA LYS A 165 -28.70 15.46 -13.22
C LYS A 165 -30.20 15.38 -13.41
N GLU A 166 -30.84 14.32 -12.89
CA GLU A 166 -32.30 14.15 -12.95
C GLU A 166 -33.04 15.26 -12.23
N LEU A 167 -32.58 15.68 -11.05
CA LEU A 167 -33.15 16.81 -10.31
C LEU A 167 -33.03 18.13 -11.10
N LYS A 168 -31.89 18.34 -11.77
CA LYS A 168 -31.65 19.55 -12.58
C LYS A 168 -32.55 19.58 -13.81
N GLU A 169 -32.74 18.44 -14.48
CA GLU A 169 -33.68 18.29 -15.60
C GLU A 169 -35.13 18.50 -15.17
N LYS A 170 -35.54 17.97 -14.01
CA LYS A 170 -36.88 18.23 -13.44
C LYS A 170 -37.10 19.72 -13.14
N LYS A 171 -36.11 20.41 -12.56
CA LYS A 171 -36.17 21.86 -12.31
C LYS A 171 -36.19 22.70 -13.58
N LYS A 172 -35.62 22.23 -14.69
CA LYS A 172 -35.64 22.95 -15.98
C LYS A 172 -36.99 22.82 -16.70
N LYS A 173 -37.76 21.78 -16.38
CA LYS A 173 -39.09 21.49 -16.96
C LYS A 173 -40.25 22.05 -16.13
N ALA A 174 -39.98 22.54 -14.92
CA ALA A 174 -40.93 23.23 -14.04
C ALA A 174 -40.76 24.74 -14.20
#